data_AF-A0A2P2C158-F1
#
_entry.id   AF-A0A2P2C158-F1
#
_cell.length_a   1.000
_cell.length_b   1.000
_cell.length_c   1.000
_cell.angle_alpha   90.00
_cell.angle_beta   90.00
_cell.angle_gamma   90.00
#
_symmetry.space_group_name_H-M   'P 1'
#
loop_
_entity.id
_entity.type
_entity.pdbx_description
1 polymer ?
#
loop_
_entity_poly.entity_id
_entity_poly.type
_entity_poly.pdbx_seq_one_letter_code
_entity_poly.pdbx_strand_id
1 'polypeptide(L)'
;MSIALRVVVALDSFKGSIDAADATRAFGAGWSAVRPEDHLDLLPMADGGEGTLAVLESAASASRRVPIRVTGPDGRPADTAWLLCADGTAVVEMSGTSGLPLMREPDPIGATSTGLGEALRAAALSPDVRRLVVGLGGSACTDGGAGALAALGARPIDVPGRPEGLDLSDLVAPPPGGVICLVDVTAPLLGPFGAARQFAPQKGADAEQVLALEASLTRWVARLGGDPAQPGSGAAGGTAYGLVSGWGAELAAGSTTLADAIGLPEAIRSADLVVTGEGRYDSQSAQGKVVGHVLGLARDCGTRSLVVAGTAEGDLAAGVLQLAELAGGADAAMAQPARWLERPWPSPRAGWSARAGRQPARSRGRPDRADYSAARPHSSRFQKGPWTGLMLNGPPTFSLHSSTLGRIWRGKEGTASAMSWSASWEAAIRLASSTSVSTLSSRSSSPGTFARAKLMPELPFASVGMFLESKLALSAGSG
;
A
#
# COMPACT_ATOMS: atom_id res chain seq x y z
N MET A 1 7.93 38.63 -17.69
CA MET A 1 6.66 37.90 -17.53
C MET A 1 7.01 36.47 -17.16
N SER A 2 6.36 35.94 -16.13
CA SER A 2 6.51 34.51 -15.80
C SER A 2 5.94 33.69 -16.97
N ILE A 3 6.60 32.59 -17.34
CA ILE A 3 6.08 31.68 -18.38
C ILE A 3 4.86 30.98 -17.77
N ALA A 4 3.72 31.03 -18.46
CA ALA A 4 2.50 30.33 -18.06
C ALA A 4 2.80 28.81 -17.99
N LEU A 5 2.42 28.19 -16.88
CA LEU A 5 2.65 26.77 -16.63
C LEU A 5 1.39 25.96 -16.93
N ARG A 6 1.57 24.70 -17.33
CA ARG A 6 0.52 23.69 -17.24
C ARG A 6 0.66 22.91 -15.93
N VAL A 7 -0.36 22.96 -15.09
CA VAL A 7 -0.36 22.33 -13.76
C VAL A 7 -1.49 21.32 -13.70
N VAL A 8 -1.14 20.07 -13.37
CA VAL A 8 -2.13 19.04 -13.03
C VAL A 8 -2.30 19.03 -11.52
N VAL A 9 -3.54 19.07 -11.04
CA VAL A 9 -3.87 18.93 -9.62
C VAL A 9 -4.67 17.65 -9.44
N ALA A 10 -4.07 16.67 -8.78
CA ALA A 10 -4.59 15.32 -8.62
C ALA A 10 -4.52 14.89 -7.14
N LEU A 11 -5.36 15.49 -6.31
CA LEU A 11 -5.42 15.19 -4.88
C LEU A 11 -6.36 14.01 -4.61
N ASP A 12 -6.02 13.18 -3.63
CA ASP A 12 -6.93 12.25 -2.96
C ASP A 12 -7.72 13.00 -1.87
N SER A 13 -8.72 12.32 -1.32
CA SER A 13 -9.45 12.74 -0.13
C SER A 13 -8.53 12.96 1.08
N PHE A 14 -8.89 13.95 1.88
CA PHE A 14 -8.30 14.16 3.19
C PHE A 14 -9.27 13.51 4.17
N LYS A 15 -9.10 12.20 4.37
CA LYS A 15 -10.05 11.32 5.06
C LYS A 15 -10.59 11.95 6.35
N GLY A 16 -11.92 11.98 6.46
CA GLY A 16 -12.63 12.58 7.59
C GLY A 16 -12.70 14.12 7.60
N SER A 17 -12.29 14.78 6.51
CA SER A 17 -12.21 16.25 6.46
C SER A 17 -12.75 16.85 5.15
N ILE A 18 -12.21 16.48 3.99
CA ILE A 18 -12.65 16.99 2.67
C ILE A 18 -12.48 15.91 1.60
N ASP A 19 -13.42 15.82 0.66
CA ASP A 19 -13.32 14.88 -0.45
C ASP A 19 -12.30 15.34 -1.51
N ALA A 20 -11.90 14.41 -2.39
CA ALA A 20 -10.88 14.65 -3.40
C ALA A 20 -11.24 15.79 -4.39
N ALA A 21 -12.51 15.89 -4.77
CA ALA A 21 -12.98 16.87 -5.75
C ALA A 21 -12.96 18.29 -5.16
N ASP A 22 -13.45 18.44 -3.94
CA ASP A 22 -13.46 19.70 -3.21
C ASP A 22 -12.03 20.11 -2.80
N ALA A 23 -11.18 19.16 -2.40
CA ALA A 23 -9.77 19.43 -2.10
C ALA A 23 -9.03 19.94 -3.35
N THR A 24 -9.21 19.26 -4.49
CA THR A 24 -8.61 19.64 -5.77
C THR A 24 -9.07 21.03 -6.21
N ARG A 25 -10.36 21.34 -6.05
CA ARG A 25 -10.94 22.65 -6.39
C ARG A 25 -10.43 23.77 -5.47
N ALA A 26 -10.38 23.52 -4.16
CA ALA A 26 -9.86 24.45 -3.17
C ALA A 26 -8.39 24.81 -3.46
N PHE A 27 -7.56 23.79 -3.74
CA PHE A 27 -6.17 24.02 -4.15
C PHE A 27 -6.08 24.82 -5.45
N GLY A 28 -6.86 24.46 -6.47
CA GLY A 28 -6.90 25.18 -7.74
C GLY A 28 -7.30 26.65 -7.60
N ALA A 29 -8.24 26.96 -6.71
CA ALA A 29 -8.64 28.33 -6.41
C ALA A 29 -7.50 29.12 -5.76
N GLY A 30 -6.81 28.54 -4.77
CA GLY A 30 -5.65 29.16 -4.12
C GLY A 30 -4.48 29.40 -5.08
N TRP A 31 -4.25 28.47 -6.02
CA TRP A 31 -3.25 28.62 -7.07
C TRP A 31 -3.58 29.78 -8.03
N SER A 32 -4.82 29.77 -8.55
CA SER A 32 -5.29 30.74 -9.55
C SER A 32 -5.31 32.17 -9.01
N ALA A 33 -5.50 32.35 -7.70
CA ALA A 33 -5.46 33.66 -7.05
C ALA A 33 -4.08 34.34 -7.15
N VAL A 34 -3.01 33.57 -7.31
CA VAL A 34 -1.62 34.08 -7.39
C VAL A 34 -1.05 33.99 -8.81
N ARG A 35 -1.47 32.98 -9.58
CA ARG A 35 -0.99 32.69 -10.95
C ARG A 35 -2.16 32.48 -11.93
N PRO A 36 -2.96 33.52 -12.18
CA PRO A 36 -4.16 33.42 -13.03
C PRO A 36 -3.86 33.10 -14.50
N GLU A 37 -2.61 33.25 -14.93
CA GLU A 37 -2.16 32.92 -16.29
C GLU A 37 -1.83 31.44 -16.51
N ASP A 38 -1.69 30.65 -15.44
CA ASP A 38 -1.39 29.23 -15.53
C ASP A 38 -2.64 28.42 -15.95
N HIS A 39 -2.42 27.34 -16.68
CA HIS A 39 -3.46 26.38 -17.04
C HIS A 39 -3.54 25.28 -16.00
N LEU A 40 -4.72 25.06 -15.41
CA LEU A 40 -4.96 24.02 -14.42
C LEU A 40 -5.84 22.91 -14.98
N ASP A 41 -5.30 21.69 -14.94
CA ASP A 41 -6.05 20.45 -15.16
C ASP A 41 -6.41 19.88 -13.77
N LEU A 42 -7.67 20.03 -13.36
CA LEU A 42 -8.19 19.56 -12.06
C LEU A 42 -8.72 18.13 -12.19
N LEU A 43 -7.94 17.16 -11.74
CA LEU A 43 -8.19 15.73 -11.93
C LEU A 43 -8.17 15.01 -10.58
N PRO A 44 -9.24 15.13 -9.76
CA PRO A 44 -9.28 14.51 -8.44
C PRO A 44 -9.07 13.00 -8.55
N MET A 45 -8.39 12.43 -7.57
CA MET A 45 -8.01 11.02 -7.56
C MET A 45 -8.72 10.26 -6.45
N ALA A 46 -8.82 8.95 -6.63
CA ALA A 46 -9.23 7.99 -5.61
C ALA A 46 -8.45 6.68 -5.82
N ASP A 47 -8.53 5.79 -4.84
CA ASP A 47 -7.86 4.49 -4.84
C ASP A 47 -8.85 3.33 -5.06
N GLY A 48 -10.15 3.59 -5.19
CA GLY A 48 -11.17 2.53 -5.19
C GLY A 48 -11.84 2.37 -3.83
N GLY A 49 -11.51 3.23 -2.85
CA GLY A 49 -12.32 3.44 -1.66
C GLY A 49 -13.38 4.53 -1.84
N GLU A 50 -13.64 5.23 -0.73
CA GLU A 50 -14.58 6.34 -0.64
C GLU A 50 -14.22 7.46 -1.63
N GLY A 51 -15.23 7.93 -2.37
CA GLY A 51 -15.08 9.07 -3.30
C GLY A 51 -14.75 8.68 -4.74
N THR A 52 -14.55 7.39 -5.02
CA THR A 52 -14.37 6.84 -6.38
C THR A 52 -15.54 7.20 -7.31
N LEU A 53 -16.80 7.10 -6.83
CA LEU A 53 -17.97 7.47 -7.61
C LEU A 53 -17.94 8.96 -7.99
N ALA A 54 -17.55 9.84 -7.06
CA ALA A 54 -17.47 11.27 -7.31
C ALA A 54 -16.37 11.62 -8.31
N VAL A 55 -15.21 10.96 -8.21
CA VAL A 55 -14.11 11.09 -9.17
C VAL A 55 -14.56 10.69 -10.57
N LEU A 56 -15.16 9.51 -10.71
CA LEU A 56 -15.61 9.01 -12.02
C LEU A 56 -16.78 9.83 -12.58
N GLU A 57 -17.70 10.28 -11.74
CA GLU A 57 -18.80 11.18 -12.12
C GLU A 57 -18.28 12.52 -12.64
N SER A 58 -17.20 13.05 -12.06
CA SER A 58 -16.58 14.29 -12.55
C SER A 58 -15.86 14.13 -13.89
N ALA A 59 -15.38 12.92 -14.20
CA ALA A 59 -14.67 12.61 -15.43
C ALA A 59 -15.59 12.19 -16.58
N ALA A 60 -16.73 11.55 -16.30
CA ALA A 60 -17.63 10.98 -17.29
C ALA A 60 -18.78 11.94 -17.64
N SER A 61 -18.85 12.38 -18.90
CA SER A 61 -19.79 13.42 -19.36
C SER A 61 -21.28 13.03 -19.34
N ALA A 62 -21.63 11.78 -19.00
CA ALA A 62 -23.00 11.28 -19.02
C ALA A 62 -23.22 10.11 -18.03
N SER A 63 -22.54 10.11 -16.89
CA SER A 63 -22.82 9.15 -15.83
C SER A 63 -24.09 9.52 -15.05
N ARG A 64 -24.82 8.51 -14.54
CA ARG A 64 -25.95 8.72 -13.62
C ARG A 64 -25.77 7.91 -12.33
N ARG A 65 -26.09 8.53 -11.19
CA ARG A 65 -26.25 7.79 -9.93
C ARG A 65 -27.58 7.04 -9.94
N VAL A 66 -27.55 5.80 -9.47
CA VAL A 66 -28.73 4.95 -9.31
C VAL A 66 -28.93 4.71 -7.82
N PRO A 67 -29.86 5.42 -7.17
CA PRO A 67 -30.12 5.26 -5.74
C PRO A 67 -30.60 3.85 -5.41
N ILE A 68 -30.14 3.33 -4.28
CA ILE A 68 -30.56 2.04 -3.75
C ILE A 68 -30.49 2.08 -2.22
N ARG A 69 -31.40 1.35 -1.57
CA ARG A 69 -31.32 1.07 -0.14
C ARG A 69 -30.86 -0.36 0.05
N VAL A 70 -29.82 -0.54 0.84
CA VAL A 70 -29.18 -1.84 1.10
C VAL A 70 -29.07 -2.12 2.59
N THR A 71 -28.74 -3.35 2.94
CA THR A 71 -28.41 -3.78 4.31
C THR A 71 -27.01 -3.28 4.66
N GLY A 72 -26.93 -2.31 5.56
CA GLY A 72 -25.67 -1.78 6.08
C GLY A 72 -24.88 -2.83 6.86
N PRO A 73 -23.61 -2.53 7.19
CA PRO A 73 -22.69 -3.50 7.77
C PRO A 73 -23.12 -4.00 9.15
N ASP A 74 -23.93 -3.26 9.90
CA ASP A 74 -24.50 -3.67 11.19
C ASP A 74 -25.98 -4.10 11.10
N GLY A 75 -26.45 -4.43 9.89
CA GLY A 75 -27.80 -4.91 9.63
C GLY A 75 -28.87 -3.82 9.51
N ARG A 76 -28.55 -2.55 9.81
CA ARG A 76 -29.49 -1.44 9.61
C ARG A 76 -29.53 -1.03 8.13
N PRO A 77 -30.66 -0.51 7.61
CA PRO A 77 -30.70 -0.01 6.24
C PRO A 77 -29.74 1.16 6.02
N ALA A 78 -29.06 1.16 4.87
CA ALA A 78 -28.19 2.23 4.40
C ALA A 78 -28.68 2.72 3.03
N ASP A 79 -28.83 4.03 2.88
CA ASP A 79 -29.09 4.67 1.59
C ASP A 79 -27.78 4.95 0.88
N THR A 80 -27.71 4.53 -0.38
CA THR A 80 -26.51 4.69 -1.20
C THR A 80 -26.90 4.79 -2.67
N ALA A 81 -25.90 4.84 -3.54
CA ALA A 81 -26.07 4.75 -4.97
C ALA A 81 -24.88 4.03 -5.60
N TRP A 82 -25.11 3.42 -6.75
CA TRP A 82 -24.04 3.03 -7.66
C TRP A 82 -24.05 3.94 -8.89
N LEU A 83 -22.92 4.08 -9.56
CA LEU A 83 -22.79 4.93 -10.75
C LEU A 83 -22.96 4.08 -12.00
N LEU A 84 -23.76 4.54 -12.96
CA LEU A 84 -23.79 4.00 -14.32
C LEU A 84 -23.13 4.98 -15.26
N CYS A 85 -22.01 4.58 -15.87
CA CYS A 85 -21.32 5.33 -16.91
C CYS A 85 -21.98 5.13 -18.28
N ALA A 86 -21.71 6.06 -19.20
CA ALA A 86 -22.31 6.08 -20.53
C ALA A 86 -21.92 4.86 -21.41
N ASP A 87 -20.78 4.23 -21.12
CA ASP A 87 -20.29 3.03 -21.80
C ASP A 87 -20.92 1.73 -21.24
N GLY A 88 -21.81 1.84 -20.25
CA GLY A 88 -22.43 0.70 -19.57
C GLY A 88 -21.59 0.15 -18.40
N THR A 89 -20.51 0.83 -17.99
CA THR A 89 -19.78 0.46 -16.78
C THR A 89 -20.58 0.87 -15.54
N ALA A 90 -20.94 -0.10 -14.69
CA ALA A 90 -21.46 0.16 -13.35
C ALA A 90 -20.33 0.20 -12.33
N VAL A 91 -20.37 1.15 -11.40
CA VAL A 91 -19.39 1.29 -10.32
C VAL A 91 -20.09 1.23 -8.98
N VAL A 92 -19.67 0.30 -8.12
CA VAL A 92 -20.23 0.09 -6.77
C VAL A 92 -19.11 0.26 -5.74
N GLU A 93 -19.35 1.04 -4.68
CA GLU A 93 -18.40 1.26 -3.60
C GLU A 93 -18.78 0.47 -2.33
N MET A 94 -17.81 -0.26 -1.79
CA MET A 94 -17.90 -0.95 -0.50
C MET A 94 -18.12 0.03 0.66
N SER A 95 -17.45 1.18 0.64
CA SER A 95 -17.58 2.24 1.67
C SER A 95 -19.04 2.66 1.87
N GLY A 96 -19.79 2.78 0.77
CA GLY A 96 -21.20 3.21 0.76
C GLY A 96 -22.22 2.10 1.02
N THR A 97 -21.82 0.83 1.05
CA THR A 97 -22.74 -0.32 1.28
C THR A 97 -22.43 -1.08 2.56
N SER A 98 -21.16 -1.26 2.88
CA SER A 98 -20.67 -2.10 3.97
C SER A 98 -19.36 -1.54 4.58
N GLY A 99 -19.23 -0.21 4.59
CA GLY A 99 -18.05 0.52 5.05
C GLY A 99 -18.08 0.91 6.52
N LEU A 100 -16.90 1.18 7.09
CA LEU A 100 -16.74 1.67 8.46
C LEU A 100 -17.56 2.93 8.79
N PRO A 101 -17.69 3.94 7.89
CA PRO A 101 -18.48 5.14 8.19
C PRO A 101 -19.98 4.88 8.44
N LEU A 102 -20.50 3.72 8.04
CA LEU A 102 -21.91 3.35 8.24
C LEU A 102 -22.17 2.75 9.63
N MET A 103 -21.11 2.34 10.34
CA MET A 103 -21.19 1.71 11.66
C MET A 103 -21.51 2.76 12.73
N ARG A 104 -22.45 2.44 13.64
CA ARG A 104 -22.66 3.24 14.85
C ARG A 104 -21.54 3.03 15.86
N GLU A 105 -21.16 1.77 16.02
CA GLU A 105 -20.10 1.31 16.88
C GLU A 105 -19.34 0.20 16.14
N PRO A 106 -18.02 0.07 16.33
CA PRO A 106 -17.25 -1.01 15.72
C PRO A 106 -17.76 -2.39 16.19
N ASP A 107 -18.13 -3.24 15.23
CA ASP A 107 -18.46 -4.66 15.46
C ASP A 107 -17.68 -5.53 14.46
N PRO A 108 -16.42 -5.86 14.77
CA PRO A 108 -15.54 -6.59 13.86
C PRO A 108 -15.98 -8.04 13.59
N ILE A 109 -16.85 -8.60 14.43
CA ILE A 109 -17.32 -9.99 14.32
C ILE A 109 -18.66 -10.05 13.58
N GLY A 110 -19.59 -9.15 13.90
CA GLY A 110 -20.93 -9.12 13.30
C GLY A 110 -21.04 -8.34 12.00
N ALA A 111 -20.06 -7.50 11.66
CA ALA A 111 -20.11 -6.71 10.44
C ALA A 111 -20.19 -7.57 9.16
N THR A 112 -21.09 -7.23 8.25
CA THR A 112 -21.39 -8.02 7.03
C THR A 112 -21.15 -7.27 5.71
N SER A 113 -20.80 -8.01 4.65
CA SER A 113 -20.73 -7.53 3.26
C SER A 113 -22.06 -7.65 2.48
N THR A 114 -23.17 -7.98 3.16
CA THR A 114 -24.48 -8.23 2.50
C THR A 114 -24.93 -7.07 1.62
N GLY A 115 -24.86 -5.82 2.11
CA GLY A 115 -25.28 -4.66 1.34
C GLY A 115 -24.47 -4.44 0.06
N LEU A 116 -23.18 -4.81 0.06
CA LEU A 116 -22.39 -4.81 -1.17
C LEU A 116 -23.01 -5.78 -2.18
N GLY A 117 -23.27 -7.03 -1.79
CA GLY A 117 -23.86 -8.03 -2.69
C GLY A 117 -25.24 -7.63 -3.22
N GLU A 118 -26.07 -6.97 -2.42
CA GLU A 118 -27.36 -6.42 -2.86
C GLU A 118 -27.19 -5.35 -3.96
N ALA A 119 -26.23 -4.42 -3.78
CA ALA A 119 -25.90 -3.42 -4.78
C ALA A 119 -25.32 -4.04 -6.06
N LEU A 120 -24.40 -5.01 -5.92
CA LEU A 120 -23.81 -5.75 -7.03
C LEU A 120 -24.87 -6.51 -7.83
N ARG A 121 -25.79 -7.19 -7.13
CA ARG A 121 -26.92 -7.89 -7.75
C ARG A 121 -27.82 -6.93 -8.52
N ALA A 122 -28.17 -5.79 -7.94
CA ALA A 122 -28.99 -4.78 -8.60
C ALA A 122 -28.32 -4.22 -9.86
N ALA A 123 -27.02 -3.95 -9.80
CA ALA A 123 -26.23 -3.49 -10.95
C ALA A 123 -26.13 -4.57 -12.03
N ALA A 124 -25.79 -5.81 -11.67
CA ALA A 124 -25.62 -6.92 -12.62
C ALA A 124 -26.93 -7.30 -13.34
N LEU A 125 -28.08 -7.13 -12.71
CA LEU A 125 -29.40 -7.38 -13.31
C LEU A 125 -29.90 -6.22 -14.19
N SER A 126 -29.23 -5.07 -14.20
CA SER A 126 -29.61 -3.94 -15.03
C SER A 126 -29.25 -4.20 -16.50
N PRO A 127 -30.19 -4.02 -17.46
CA PRO A 127 -29.92 -4.27 -18.87
C PRO A 127 -28.90 -3.30 -19.49
N ASP A 128 -28.69 -2.14 -18.86
CA ASP A 128 -27.74 -1.12 -19.31
C ASP A 128 -26.29 -1.47 -18.93
N VAL A 129 -26.09 -2.45 -18.03
CA VAL A 129 -24.78 -2.76 -17.46
C VAL A 129 -24.05 -3.78 -18.31
N ARG A 130 -22.84 -3.39 -18.74
CA ARG A 130 -21.94 -4.18 -19.58
C ARG A 130 -20.73 -4.66 -18.82
N ARG A 131 -20.28 -3.92 -17.82
CA ARG A 131 -19.13 -4.22 -16.96
C ARG A 131 -19.40 -3.71 -15.56
N LEU A 132 -18.82 -4.35 -14.57
CA LEU A 132 -18.90 -3.89 -13.19
C LEU A 132 -17.51 -3.61 -12.62
N VAL A 133 -17.36 -2.46 -11.97
CA VAL A 133 -16.18 -2.09 -11.18
C VAL A 133 -16.59 -1.97 -9.71
N VAL A 134 -15.87 -2.66 -8.83
CA VAL A 134 -16.12 -2.69 -7.39
C VAL A 134 -14.98 -2.00 -6.67
N GLY A 135 -15.27 -0.87 -6.02
CA GLY A 135 -14.33 -0.25 -5.10
C GLY A 135 -14.37 -0.94 -3.74
N LEU A 136 -13.26 -1.58 -3.30
CA LEU A 136 -13.21 -2.34 -2.05
C LEU A 136 -12.58 -1.58 -0.86
N GLY A 137 -12.28 -0.29 -0.99
CA GLY A 137 -11.75 0.48 0.13
C GLY A 137 -12.78 0.74 1.25
N GLY A 138 -12.29 0.90 2.49
CA GLY A 138 -13.10 1.37 3.62
C GLY A 138 -14.05 0.36 4.28
N SER A 139 -13.90 -0.95 4.01
CA SER A 139 -14.78 -2.02 4.55
C SER A 139 -14.88 -2.05 6.07
N ALA A 140 -16.08 -2.33 6.61
CA ALA A 140 -16.29 -2.64 8.03
C ALA A 140 -16.15 -4.14 8.38
N CYS A 141 -16.38 -5.04 7.42
CA CYS A 141 -16.48 -6.48 7.69
C CYS A 141 -15.18 -7.26 7.44
N THR A 142 -15.07 -8.45 8.05
CA THR A 142 -14.04 -9.46 7.77
C THR A 142 -14.69 -10.84 7.58
N ASP A 143 -15.71 -10.88 6.72
CA ASP A 143 -16.55 -12.06 6.48
C ASP A 143 -16.15 -12.86 5.23
N GLY A 144 -15.01 -12.54 4.60
CA GLY A 144 -14.55 -13.26 3.41
C GLY A 144 -15.44 -13.07 2.16
N GLY A 145 -16.32 -12.08 2.16
CA GLY A 145 -17.33 -11.88 1.11
C GLY A 145 -18.53 -12.82 1.19
N ALA A 146 -18.70 -13.53 2.32
CA ALA A 146 -19.81 -14.47 2.50
C ALA A 146 -21.17 -13.79 2.38
N GLY A 147 -21.36 -12.61 2.99
CA GLY A 147 -22.60 -11.84 2.86
C GLY A 147 -22.87 -11.40 1.42
N ALA A 148 -21.84 -10.90 0.73
CA ALA A 148 -21.95 -10.47 -0.66
C ALA A 148 -22.34 -11.63 -1.59
N LEU A 149 -21.69 -12.79 -1.45
CA LEU A 149 -22.01 -13.98 -2.25
C LEU A 149 -23.41 -14.52 -1.96
N ALA A 150 -23.84 -14.52 -0.68
CA ALA A 150 -25.19 -14.93 -0.32
C ALA A 150 -26.25 -14.02 -0.98
N ALA A 151 -26.05 -12.70 -0.95
CA ALA A 151 -26.93 -11.75 -1.61
C ALA A 151 -26.92 -11.89 -3.15
N LEU A 152 -25.81 -12.34 -3.73
CA LEU A 152 -25.70 -12.68 -5.15
C LEU A 152 -26.38 -14.01 -5.52
N GLY A 153 -26.75 -14.85 -4.55
CA GLY A 153 -27.48 -16.11 -4.77
C GLY A 153 -26.81 -17.37 -4.24
N ALA A 154 -25.63 -17.28 -3.63
CA ALA A 154 -24.97 -18.43 -3.03
C ALA A 154 -25.77 -18.98 -1.84
N ARG A 155 -25.84 -20.31 -1.70
CA ARG A 155 -26.53 -20.97 -0.60
C ARG A 155 -25.62 -21.95 0.13
N PRO A 156 -25.68 -22.04 1.47
CA PRO A 156 -25.00 -23.11 2.18
C PRO A 156 -25.61 -24.46 1.80
N ILE A 157 -24.75 -25.48 1.66
CA ILE A 157 -25.16 -26.86 1.47
C ILE A 157 -24.98 -27.58 2.80
N ASP A 158 -26.11 -28.01 3.38
CA ASP A 158 -26.12 -28.84 4.58
C ASP A 158 -25.79 -30.29 4.21
N VAL A 159 -24.52 -30.68 4.38
CA VAL A 159 -24.09 -32.09 4.28
C VAL A 159 -23.61 -32.58 5.65
N PRO A 160 -24.31 -33.53 6.29
CA PRO A 160 -23.86 -34.10 7.57
C PRO A 160 -22.44 -34.68 7.46
N GLY A 161 -21.53 -34.25 8.33
CA GLY A 161 -20.17 -34.79 8.45
C GLY A 161 -19.11 -34.23 7.48
N ARG A 162 -19.45 -33.22 6.68
CA ARG A 162 -18.48 -32.42 5.90
C ARG A 162 -18.56 -30.94 6.31
N PRO A 163 -17.51 -30.14 6.12
CA PRO A 163 -17.68 -28.68 6.15
C PRO A 163 -18.77 -28.32 5.12
N GLU A 164 -19.80 -27.60 5.58
CA GLU A 164 -20.92 -27.14 4.75
C GLU A 164 -20.39 -26.56 3.43
N GLY A 165 -20.74 -27.19 2.30
CA GLY A 165 -20.35 -26.70 0.99
C GLY A 165 -21.11 -25.43 0.63
N LEU A 166 -20.79 -24.82 -0.50
CA LEU A 166 -21.54 -23.68 -1.03
C LEU A 166 -22.11 -24.04 -2.40
N ASP A 167 -23.42 -23.89 -2.57
CA ASP A 167 -24.09 -23.97 -3.85
C ASP A 167 -24.05 -22.59 -4.51
N LEU A 168 -23.36 -22.53 -5.66
CA LEU A 168 -23.18 -21.34 -6.46
C LEU A 168 -24.03 -21.35 -7.74
N SER A 169 -24.86 -22.37 -7.95
CA SER A 169 -25.63 -22.55 -9.19
C SER A 169 -26.65 -21.45 -9.45
N ASP A 170 -27.17 -20.83 -8.39
CA ASP A 170 -28.14 -19.72 -8.43
C ASP A 170 -27.47 -18.33 -8.33
N LEU A 171 -26.15 -18.25 -8.44
CA LEU A 171 -25.47 -16.94 -8.51
C LEU A 171 -25.96 -16.15 -9.72
N VAL A 172 -26.22 -14.85 -9.49
CA VAL A 172 -26.46 -13.89 -10.56
C VAL A 172 -25.24 -13.90 -11.49
N ALA A 173 -25.46 -14.08 -12.79
CA ALA A 173 -24.38 -14.09 -13.76
C ALA A 173 -23.66 -12.73 -13.79
N PRO A 174 -22.32 -12.70 -13.82
CA PRO A 174 -21.55 -11.49 -14.10
C PRO A 174 -21.99 -10.86 -15.43
N PRO A 175 -21.90 -9.52 -15.58
CA PRO A 175 -22.17 -8.88 -16.86
C PRO A 175 -21.14 -9.32 -17.92
N PRO A 176 -21.46 -9.23 -19.24
CA PRO A 176 -20.62 -9.79 -20.30
C PRO A 176 -19.17 -9.28 -20.34
N GLY A 177 -18.95 -8.04 -19.91
CA GLY A 177 -17.65 -7.38 -19.84
C GLY A 177 -16.88 -7.62 -18.54
N GLY A 178 -17.38 -8.51 -17.67
CA GLY A 178 -16.74 -8.96 -16.44
C GLY A 178 -16.94 -8.05 -15.23
N VAL A 179 -16.34 -8.48 -14.11
CA VAL A 179 -16.34 -7.79 -12.82
C VAL A 179 -14.89 -7.53 -12.42
N ILE A 180 -14.55 -6.29 -12.13
CA ILE A 180 -13.20 -5.87 -11.68
C ILE A 180 -13.32 -5.33 -10.26
N CYS A 181 -12.55 -5.88 -9.33
CA CYS A 181 -12.41 -5.36 -7.97
C CYS A 181 -11.14 -4.52 -7.87
N LEU A 182 -11.29 -3.27 -7.48
CA LEU A 182 -10.19 -2.34 -7.23
C LEU A 182 -9.63 -2.59 -5.83
N VAL A 183 -8.34 -2.90 -5.76
CA VAL A 183 -7.60 -3.17 -4.53
C VAL A 183 -6.26 -2.42 -4.51
N ASP A 184 -5.89 -1.83 -3.38
CA ASP A 184 -4.60 -1.13 -3.20
C ASP A 184 -3.69 -1.80 -2.17
N VAL A 185 -4.05 -3.01 -1.74
CA VAL A 185 -3.23 -3.83 -0.86
C VAL A 185 -2.91 -5.14 -1.54
N THR A 186 -1.71 -5.66 -1.31
CA THR A 186 -1.29 -6.97 -1.80
C THR A 186 -1.46 -8.08 -0.76
N ALA A 187 -2.06 -7.75 0.39
CA ALA A 187 -2.27 -8.69 1.48
C ALA A 187 -3.01 -9.96 0.98
N PRO A 188 -2.49 -11.17 1.27
CA PRO A 188 -3.23 -12.41 1.03
C PRO A 188 -4.43 -12.51 1.98
N LEU A 189 -5.29 -13.51 1.80
CA LEU A 189 -6.43 -13.71 2.68
C LEU A 189 -6.01 -14.10 4.10
N LEU A 190 -5.06 -15.03 4.21
CA LEU A 190 -4.65 -15.67 5.47
C LEU A 190 -3.18 -15.38 5.81
N GLY A 191 -2.80 -15.67 7.05
CA GLY A 191 -1.43 -15.62 7.54
C GLY A 191 -1.08 -14.31 8.26
N PRO A 192 0.20 -14.12 8.62
CA PRO A 192 0.64 -12.95 9.41
C PRO A 192 0.40 -11.61 8.70
N PHE A 193 0.39 -11.63 7.36
CA PHE A 193 0.08 -10.49 6.50
C PHE A 193 -1.34 -10.55 5.93
N GLY A 194 -2.19 -11.43 6.48
CA GLY A 194 -3.54 -11.71 6.01
C GLY A 194 -4.59 -10.69 6.45
N ALA A 195 -5.82 -10.86 5.93
CA ALA A 195 -6.92 -9.93 6.10
C ALA A 195 -7.23 -9.61 7.58
N ALA A 196 -7.39 -10.66 8.41
CA ALA A 196 -7.74 -10.50 9.80
C ALA A 196 -6.60 -9.85 10.60
N ARG A 197 -5.36 -10.29 10.39
CA ARG A 197 -4.17 -9.79 11.11
C ARG A 197 -3.86 -8.33 10.81
N GLN A 198 -3.99 -7.91 9.56
CA GLN A 198 -3.60 -6.57 9.13
C GLN A 198 -4.72 -5.53 9.31
N PHE A 199 -5.98 -5.92 9.08
CA PHE A 199 -7.06 -4.94 8.92
C PHE A 199 -8.22 -5.10 9.90
N ALA A 200 -8.33 -6.18 10.67
CA ALA A 200 -9.39 -6.28 11.68
C ALA A 200 -9.18 -5.35 12.90
N PRO A 201 -7.95 -5.07 13.39
CA PRO A 201 -7.76 -4.17 14.53
C PRO A 201 -8.31 -2.76 14.32
N GLN A 202 -8.11 -2.18 13.13
CA GLN A 202 -8.69 -0.88 12.78
C GLN A 202 -10.23 -0.90 12.65
N LYS A 203 -10.83 -2.09 12.59
CA LYS A 203 -12.29 -2.33 12.62
C LYS A 203 -12.81 -2.61 14.04
N GLY A 204 -11.95 -2.51 15.05
CA GLY A 204 -12.28 -2.73 16.46
C GLY A 204 -11.94 -4.11 17.01
N ALA A 205 -11.29 -4.99 16.24
CA ALA A 205 -10.97 -6.35 16.70
C ALA A 205 -9.85 -6.37 17.74
N ASP A 206 -10.09 -7.03 18.87
CA ASP A 206 -9.03 -7.40 19.80
C ASP A 206 -8.21 -8.61 19.31
N ALA A 207 -7.18 -8.98 20.06
CA ALA A 207 -6.28 -10.07 19.69
C ALA A 207 -6.96 -11.45 19.60
N GLU A 208 -7.98 -11.71 20.43
CA GLU A 208 -8.73 -12.98 20.41
C GLU A 208 -9.67 -13.02 19.21
N GLN A 209 -10.38 -11.92 18.97
CA GLN A 209 -11.26 -11.74 17.81
C GLN A 209 -10.50 -11.86 16.50
N VAL A 210 -9.27 -11.33 16.41
CA VAL A 210 -8.40 -11.51 15.24
C VAL A 210 -8.11 -13.00 14.98
N LEU A 211 -7.85 -13.79 16.03
CA LEU A 211 -7.64 -15.24 15.89
C LEU A 211 -8.92 -15.97 15.46
N ALA A 212 -10.06 -15.56 16.00
CA ALA A 212 -11.36 -16.12 15.63
C ALA A 212 -11.72 -15.82 14.16
N LEU A 213 -11.47 -14.61 13.69
CA LEU A 213 -11.66 -14.20 12.30
C LEU A 213 -10.75 -14.97 11.35
N GLU A 214 -9.47 -15.11 11.68
CA GLU A 214 -8.51 -15.91 10.91
C GLU A 214 -8.97 -17.38 10.79
N ALA A 215 -9.44 -17.97 11.89
CA ALA A 215 -9.98 -19.32 11.88
C ALA A 215 -11.26 -19.44 11.04
N SER A 216 -12.12 -18.42 11.06
CA SER A 216 -13.32 -18.36 10.24
C SER A 216 -13.01 -18.25 8.75
N LEU A 217 -12.06 -17.38 8.37
CA LEU A 217 -11.58 -17.29 6.99
C LEU A 217 -10.91 -18.58 6.52
N THR A 218 -10.17 -19.27 7.40
CA THR A 218 -9.58 -20.58 7.08
C THR A 218 -10.64 -21.62 6.77
N ARG A 219 -11.73 -21.67 7.57
CA ARG A 219 -12.88 -22.54 7.27
C ARG A 219 -13.57 -22.12 5.98
N TRP A 220 -13.70 -20.81 5.74
CA TRP A 220 -14.30 -20.28 4.52
C TRP A 220 -13.57 -20.72 3.26
N VAL A 221 -12.24 -20.73 3.28
CA VAL A 221 -11.42 -21.24 2.17
C VAL A 221 -11.75 -22.69 1.84
N ALA A 222 -11.90 -23.53 2.87
CA ALA A 222 -12.24 -24.94 2.69
C ALA A 222 -13.66 -25.15 2.09
N ARG A 223 -14.55 -24.17 2.23
CA ARG A 223 -15.92 -24.20 1.68
C ARG A 223 -16.00 -23.66 0.26
N LEU A 224 -15.34 -22.54 -0.01
CA LEU A 224 -15.43 -21.82 -1.29
C LEU A 224 -14.41 -22.33 -2.34
N GLY A 225 -13.22 -22.72 -1.91
CA GLY A 225 -12.09 -23.00 -2.82
C GLY A 225 -11.44 -21.74 -3.39
N GLY A 226 -10.61 -21.86 -4.42
CA GLY A 226 -9.82 -20.74 -4.95
C GLY A 226 -8.48 -20.54 -4.23
N ASP A 227 -7.75 -19.48 -4.59
CA ASP A 227 -6.39 -19.21 -4.10
C ASP A 227 -6.39 -18.14 -2.99
N PRO A 228 -6.25 -18.52 -1.70
CA PRO A 228 -6.17 -17.56 -0.61
C PRO A 228 -4.82 -16.82 -0.54
N ALA A 229 -3.82 -17.25 -1.33
CA ALA A 229 -2.50 -16.62 -1.38
C ALA A 229 -2.38 -15.59 -2.51
N GLN A 230 -3.38 -15.47 -3.39
CA GLN A 230 -3.40 -14.48 -4.45
C GLN A 230 -3.18 -13.08 -3.85
N PRO A 231 -2.23 -12.27 -4.36
CA PRO A 231 -2.02 -10.92 -3.87
C PRO A 231 -3.29 -10.08 -3.96
N GLY A 232 -3.68 -9.45 -2.84
CA GLY A 232 -4.88 -8.63 -2.72
C GLY A 232 -6.16 -9.40 -2.39
N SER A 233 -6.12 -10.72 -2.31
CA SER A 233 -7.26 -11.55 -1.87
C SER A 233 -7.76 -11.18 -0.46
N GLY A 234 -6.89 -10.64 0.41
CA GLY A 234 -7.27 -10.18 1.75
C GLY A 234 -7.93 -8.81 1.81
N ALA A 235 -8.02 -8.09 0.68
CA ALA A 235 -8.65 -6.78 0.63
C ALA A 235 -10.12 -6.85 1.08
N ALA A 236 -10.59 -5.78 1.71
CA ALA A 236 -11.93 -5.67 2.30
C ALA A 236 -12.30 -6.86 3.21
N GLY A 237 -11.37 -7.32 4.05
CA GLY A 237 -11.64 -8.41 4.98
C GLY A 237 -11.89 -9.76 4.29
N GLY A 238 -11.29 -9.95 3.11
CA GLY A 238 -11.48 -11.14 2.28
C GLY A 238 -12.66 -11.06 1.32
N THR A 239 -13.36 -9.93 1.24
CA THR A 239 -14.43 -9.74 0.23
C THR A 239 -13.89 -9.89 -1.19
N ALA A 240 -12.68 -9.40 -1.46
CA ALA A 240 -11.99 -9.60 -2.73
C ALA A 240 -11.86 -11.10 -3.08
N TYR A 241 -11.36 -11.90 -2.13
CA TYR A 241 -11.26 -13.36 -2.28
C TYR A 241 -12.62 -14.01 -2.59
N GLY A 242 -13.68 -13.61 -1.87
CA GLY A 242 -15.03 -14.13 -2.09
C GLY A 242 -15.53 -13.85 -3.51
N LEU A 243 -15.44 -12.61 -3.97
CA LEU A 243 -15.88 -12.23 -5.32
C LEU A 243 -15.04 -12.87 -6.42
N VAL A 244 -13.72 -13.00 -6.24
CA VAL A 244 -12.86 -13.70 -7.21
C VAL A 244 -13.21 -15.19 -7.29
N SER A 245 -13.22 -15.87 -6.14
CA SER A 245 -13.35 -17.33 -6.09
C SER A 245 -14.78 -17.80 -6.35
N GLY A 246 -15.78 -17.03 -5.90
CA GLY A 246 -17.19 -17.38 -6.03
C GLY A 246 -17.87 -16.78 -7.25
N TRP A 247 -17.51 -15.55 -7.66
CA TRP A 247 -18.22 -14.82 -8.72
C TRP A 247 -17.40 -14.62 -10.00
N GLY A 248 -16.13 -15.03 -10.00
CA GLY A 248 -15.24 -14.87 -11.16
C GLY A 248 -14.80 -13.43 -11.40
N ALA A 249 -14.74 -12.60 -10.35
CA ALA A 249 -14.18 -11.27 -10.45
C ALA A 249 -12.65 -11.30 -10.66
N GLU A 250 -12.12 -10.23 -11.24
CA GLU A 250 -10.68 -10.01 -11.38
C GLU A 250 -10.21 -8.91 -10.43
N LEU A 251 -8.96 -8.99 -9.97
CA LEU A 251 -8.35 -7.94 -9.15
C LEU A 251 -7.55 -6.98 -10.02
N ALA A 252 -7.71 -5.68 -9.79
CA ALA A 252 -6.92 -4.64 -10.43
C ALA A 252 -6.45 -3.60 -9.41
N ALA A 253 -5.31 -2.96 -9.69
CA ALA A 253 -4.81 -1.85 -8.88
C ALA A 253 -5.74 -0.65 -9.03
N GLY A 254 -6.32 -0.18 -7.92
CA GLY A 254 -7.36 0.83 -7.94
C GLY A 254 -6.88 2.19 -8.41
N SER A 255 -5.81 2.71 -7.80
CA SER A 255 -5.18 3.98 -8.20
C SER A 255 -4.77 4.03 -9.68
N THR A 256 -4.24 2.94 -10.23
CA THR A 256 -3.86 2.86 -11.66
C THR A 256 -5.07 2.86 -12.57
N THR A 257 -6.08 2.04 -12.25
CA THR A 257 -7.31 1.94 -13.06
C THR A 257 -8.05 3.28 -13.11
N LEU A 258 -8.10 4.00 -11.98
CA LEU A 258 -8.76 5.30 -11.90
C LEU A 258 -7.94 6.41 -12.57
N ALA A 259 -6.61 6.39 -12.46
CA ALA A 259 -5.75 7.33 -13.18
C ALA A 259 -5.95 7.23 -14.71
N ASP A 260 -6.03 6.01 -15.24
CA ASP A 260 -6.29 5.78 -16.66
C ASP A 260 -7.69 6.27 -17.06
N ALA A 261 -8.70 5.99 -16.24
CA ALA A 261 -10.09 6.39 -16.50
C ALA A 261 -10.26 7.92 -16.59
N ILE A 262 -9.50 8.69 -15.80
CA ILE A 262 -9.57 10.17 -15.82
C ILE A 262 -8.55 10.81 -16.77
N GLY A 263 -7.80 10.01 -17.55
CA GLY A 263 -6.79 10.52 -18.49
C GLY A 263 -5.55 11.14 -17.84
N LEU A 264 -5.27 10.80 -16.58
CA LEU A 264 -4.19 11.40 -15.81
C LEU A 264 -2.79 11.20 -16.44
N PRO A 265 -2.42 10.03 -16.99
CA PRO A 265 -1.09 9.85 -17.58
C PRO A 265 -0.80 10.81 -18.74
N GLU A 266 -1.78 11.12 -19.58
CA GLU A 266 -1.63 12.09 -20.68
C GLU A 266 -1.49 13.51 -20.14
N ALA A 267 -2.33 13.87 -19.16
CA ALA A 267 -2.29 15.19 -18.53
C ALA A 267 -0.91 15.44 -17.92
N ILE A 268 -0.38 14.49 -17.13
CA ILE A 268 0.95 14.58 -16.50
C ILE A 268 2.07 14.71 -17.54
N ARG A 269 1.98 13.98 -18.66
CA ARG A 269 3.00 14.04 -19.72
C ARG A 269 3.11 15.42 -20.36
N SER A 270 2.00 16.13 -20.47
CA SER A 270 1.93 17.49 -21.03
C SER A 270 2.23 18.60 -20.01
N ALA A 271 2.32 18.26 -18.72
CA ALA A 271 2.40 19.22 -17.63
C ALA A 271 3.83 19.70 -17.32
N ASP A 272 3.92 20.89 -16.75
CA ASP A 272 5.16 21.43 -16.16
C ASP A 272 5.29 21.10 -14.68
N LEU A 273 4.17 20.76 -14.03
CA LEU A 273 4.04 20.41 -12.63
C LEU A 273 2.82 19.51 -12.43
N VAL A 274 2.95 18.51 -11.57
CA VAL A 274 1.82 17.82 -10.95
C VAL A 274 1.80 18.07 -9.44
N VAL A 275 0.62 18.37 -8.91
CA VAL A 275 0.36 18.47 -7.48
C VAL A 275 -0.51 17.27 -7.10
N THR A 276 -0.06 16.48 -6.13
CA THR A 276 -0.81 15.36 -5.56
C THR A 276 -0.86 15.50 -4.05
N GLY A 277 -1.68 14.71 -3.37
CA GLY A 277 -1.79 14.84 -1.92
C GLY A 277 -2.85 13.95 -1.31
N GLU A 278 -2.82 13.84 0.00
CA GLU A 278 -3.81 13.10 0.81
C GLU A 278 -3.80 13.62 2.26
N GLY A 279 -4.75 13.17 3.07
CA GLY A 279 -4.87 13.61 4.47
C GLY A 279 -3.65 13.28 5.34
N ARG A 280 -3.04 12.11 5.17
CA ARG A 280 -1.86 11.68 5.91
C ARG A 280 -0.86 11.02 4.97
N TYR A 281 0.31 11.62 4.83
CA TYR A 281 1.38 11.08 4.00
C TYR A 281 2.39 10.30 4.84
N ASP A 282 2.41 8.98 4.69
CA ASP A 282 3.30 8.08 5.42
C ASP A 282 4.06 7.09 4.50
N SER A 283 4.78 6.14 5.09
CA SER A 283 5.56 5.15 4.33
C SER A 283 4.71 4.23 3.44
N GLN A 284 3.41 4.05 3.75
CA GLN A 284 2.47 3.30 2.91
C GLN A 284 1.92 4.17 1.77
N SER A 285 1.72 5.47 2.01
CA SER A 285 1.36 6.45 0.97
C SER A 285 2.34 6.49 -0.18
N ALA A 286 3.64 6.40 0.14
CA ALA A 286 4.72 6.33 -0.84
C ALA A 286 4.73 5.00 -1.63
N GLN A 287 4.08 3.95 -1.12
CA GLN A 287 4.09 2.59 -1.65
C GLN A 287 2.70 2.18 -2.16
N GLY A 288 2.33 2.67 -3.35
CA GLY A 288 1.23 2.09 -4.13
C GLY A 288 -0.17 2.70 -3.95
N LYS A 289 -0.33 3.70 -3.07
CA LYS A 289 -1.56 4.52 -2.99
C LYS A 289 -1.56 5.63 -4.04
N VAL A 290 -2.62 6.46 -4.07
CA VAL A 290 -2.76 7.60 -5.02
C VAL A 290 -1.47 8.41 -5.13
N VAL A 291 -0.93 8.90 -4.00
CA VAL A 291 0.26 9.76 -4.02
C VAL A 291 1.46 9.06 -4.65
N GLY A 292 1.77 7.82 -4.23
CA GLY A 292 2.84 7.03 -4.82
C GLY A 292 2.67 6.79 -6.32
N HIS A 293 1.45 6.49 -6.76
CA HIS A 293 1.14 6.28 -8.18
C HIS A 293 1.35 7.56 -9.02
N VAL A 294 0.80 8.70 -8.57
CA VAL A 294 0.96 9.99 -9.25
C VAL A 294 2.43 10.41 -9.32
N LEU A 295 3.18 10.24 -8.23
CA LEU A 295 4.63 10.51 -8.20
C LEU A 295 5.40 9.59 -9.15
N GLY A 296 5.00 8.33 -9.27
CA GLY A 296 5.54 7.39 -10.24
C GLY A 296 5.34 7.87 -11.68
N LEU A 297 4.10 8.20 -12.06
CA LEU A 297 3.78 8.74 -13.39
C LEU A 297 4.55 10.02 -13.70
N ALA A 298 4.67 10.92 -12.72
CA ALA A 298 5.43 12.17 -12.85
C ALA A 298 6.90 11.90 -13.14
N ARG A 299 7.52 11.01 -12.36
CA ARG A 299 8.92 10.62 -12.54
C ARG A 299 9.17 9.99 -13.91
N ASP A 300 8.28 9.11 -14.35
CA ASP A 300 8.41 8.41 -15.62
C ASP A 300 8.27 9.37 -16.83
N CYS A 301 7.50 10.45 -16.66
CA CYS A 301 7.37 11.54 -17.65
C CYS A 301 8.45 12.63 -17.52
N GLY A 302 9.22 12.65 -16.43
CA GLY A 302 10.12 13.75 -16.08
C GLY A 302 9.40 15.04 -15.68
N THR A 303 8.14 14.94 -15.24
CA THR A 303 7.31 16.05 -14.76
C THR A 303 7.64 16.35 -13.30
N ARG A 304 7.76 17.64 -12.95
CA ARG A 304 8.02 18.06 -11.56
C ARG A 304 6.81 17.72 -10.69
N SER A 305 7.04 17.39 -9.43
CA SER A 305 5.96 17.02 -8.50
C SER A 305 5.98 17.83 -7.21
N LEU A 306 4.79 18.04 -6.66
CA LEU A 306 4.54 18.61 -5.33
C LEU A 306 3.55 17.72 -4.59
N VAL A 307 3.78 17.47 -3.31
CA VAL A 307 2.86 16.74 -2.42
C VAL A 307 2.25 17.72 -1.43
N VAL A 308 0.93 17.73 -1.31
CA VAL A 308 0.18 18.47 -0.30
C VAL A 308 -0.44 17.46 0.66
N ALA A 309 0.05 17.41 1.88
CA ALA A 309 -0.42 16.47 2.89
C ALA A 309 -1.17 17.21 4.00
N GLY A 310 -2.20 16.61 4.59
CA GLY A 310 -2.77 17.13 5.84
C GLY A 310 -1.73 17.10 6.96
N THR A 311 -1.15 15.92 7.18
CA THR A 311 0.05 15.66 7.99
C THR A 311 1.01 14.75 7.22
N ALA A 312 2.29 14.77 7.56
CA ALA A 312 3.29 13.88 6.97
C ALA A 312 4.24 13.31 8.03
N GLU A 313 4.67 12.06 7.83
CA GLU A 313 5.60 11.34 8.72
C GLU A 313 6.84 10.85 7.96
N GLY A 314 7.99 10.86 8.62
CA GLY A 314 9.26 10.35 8.06
C GLY A 314 10.20 11.42 7.50
N ASP A 315 11.25 10.98 6.80
CA ASP A 315 12.20 11.85 6.11
C ASP A 315 11.57 12.34 4.80
N LEU A 316 11.04 13.57 4.83
CA LEU A 316 10.26 14.12 3.72
C LEU A 316 11.20 14.62 2.62
N ALA A 317 11.00 14.12 1.40
CA ALA A 317 11.66 14.66 0.23
C ALA A 317 11.30 16.14 0.03
N ALA A 318 12.19 16.89 -0.63
CA ALA A 318 11.89 18.27 -1.02
C ALA A 318 10.61 18.31 -1.88
N GLY A 319 9.64 19.16 -1.49
CA GLY A 319 8.36 19.30 -2.19
C GLY A 319 7.15 18.69 -1.49
N VAL A 320 7.23 18.36 -0.19
CA VAL A 320 6.04 18.06 0.64
C VAL A 320 5.62 19.31 1.42
N LEU A 321 4.34 19.66 1.38
CA LEU A 321 3.73 20.76 2.12
C LEU A 321 2.68 20.21 3.07
N GLN A 322 2.71 20.63 4.33
CA GLN A 322 1.80 20.13 5.36
C GLN A 322 0.75 21.17 5.74
N LEU A 323 -0.52 20.84 5.65
CA LEU A 323 -1.61 21.74 6.10
C LEU A 323 -1.57 21.97 7.60
N ALA A 324 -1.19 20.95 8.39
CA ALA A 324 -1.07 21.07 9.83
C ALA A 324 -0.04 22.13 10.27
N GLU A 325 1.08 22.25 9.55
CA GLU A 325 2.07 23.31 9.81
C GLU A 325 1.50 24.70 9.52
N LEU A 326 0.73 24.84 8.44
CA LEU A 326 0.08 26.10 8.08
C LEU A 326 -1.04 26.48 9.06
N ALA A 327 -1.77 25.49 9.56
CA ALA A 327 -2.90 25.65 10.46
C ALA A 327 -2.52 25.80 11.94
N GLY A 328 -1.27 25.46 12.30
CA GLY A 328 -0.82 25.41 13.69
C GLY A 328 -1.26 24.14 14.43
N GLY A 329 -1.63 23.08 13.71
CA GLY A 329 -2.02 21.78 14.26
C GLY A 329 -2.91 20.96 13.32
N ALA A 330 -2.95 19.65 13.53
CA ALA A 330 -3.76 18.73 12.72
C ALA A 330 -5.27 19.01 12.85
N ASP A 331 -5.76 19.24 14.08
CA ASP A 331 -7.18 19.54 14.33
C ASP A 331 -7.65 20.80 13.58
N ALA A 332 -6.82 21.84 13.58
CA ALA A 332 -7.11 23.09 12.88
C ALA A 332 -7.10 22.93 11.36
N ALA A 333 -6.22 22.06 10.85
CA ALA A 333 -6.19 21.70 9.43
C ALA A 333 -7.45 20.91 9.03
N MET A 334 -7.85 19.93 9.84
CA MET A 334 -9.03 19.09 9.60
C MET A 334 -10.35 19.84 9.74
N ALA A 335 -10.42 20.87 10.59
CA ALA A 335 -11.63 21.64 10.79
C ALA A 335 -11.95 22.60 9.64
N GLN A 336 -10.93 23.08 8.92
CA GLN A 336 -11.07 24.05 7.82
C GLN A 336 -10.15 23.71 6.64
N PRO A 337 -10.20 22.49 6.09
CA PRO A 337 -9.24 22.00 5.11
C PRO A 337 -9.23 22.86 3.84
N ALA A 338 -10.41 23.23 3.33
CA ALA A 338 -10.56 24.08 2.15
C ALA A 338 -9.84 25.43 2.32
N ARG A 339 -9.97 26.07 3.49
CA ARG A 339 -9.29 27.35 3.78
C ARG A 339 -7.77 27.23 3.68
N TRP A 340 -7.21 26.10 4.12
CA TRP A 340 -5.76 25.88 4.10
C TRP A 340 -5.29 25.48 2.71
N LEU A 341 -6.10 24.73 1.96
CA LEU A 341 -5.86 24.41 0.55
C LEU A 341 -6.00 25.63 -0.37
N GLU A 342 -6.88 26.58 -0.06
CA GLU A 342 -7.09 27.83 -0.80
C GLU A 342 -6.02 28.89 -0.53
N ARG A 343 -5.08 28.65 0.40
CA ARG A 343 -4.04 29.64 0.67
C ARG A 343 -3.22 29.91 -0.59
N PRO A 344 -2.72 31.15 -0.76
CA PRO A 344 -1.75 31.50 -1.80
C PRO A 344 -0.53 30.58 -1.72
N TRP A 345 -0.40 29.64 -2.66
CA TRP A 345 0.75 28.75 -2.72
C TRP A 345 1.94 29.49 -3.34
N PRO A 346 3.13 29.43 -2.72
CA PRO A 346 4.30 30.12 -3.24
C PRO A 346 4.65 29.60 -4.64
N SER A 347 5.10 30.49 -5.53
CA SER A 347 5.57 30.13 -6.87
C SER A 347 6.59 28.98 -6.83
N PRO A 348 6.66 28.12 -7.87
CA PRO A 348 7.64 27.03 -7.96
C PRO A 348 9.04 27.51 -7.58
N ARG A 349 9.55 27.09 -6.42
CA ARG A 349 10.92 27.42 -5.98
C ARG A 349 11.90 26.42 -6.59
N ALA A 350 13.19 26.78 -6.63
CA ALA A 350 14.29 25.91 -7.07
C ALA A 350 14.50 24.61 -6.23
N GLY A 351 13.54 24.25 -5.36
CA GLY A 351 13.53 23.04 -4.54
C GLY A 351 12.34 22.11 -4.79
N TRP A 352 11.43 22.42 -5.73
CA TRP A 352 10.48 21.42 -6.22
C TRP A 352 11.25 20.47 -7.13
N SER A 353 11.06 19.16 -6.95
CA SER A 353 11.88 18.11 -7.59
C SER A 353 12.18 18.45 -9.06
N ALA A 354 13.46 18.70 -9.37
CA ALA A 354 13.85 19.31 -10.62
C ALA A 354 13.66 18.34 -11.80
N ARG A 355 13.28 18.87 -12.97
CA ARG A 355 13.31 18.15 -14.27
C ARG A 355 14.71 17.54 -14.44
N ALA A 356 14.81 16.21 -14.48
CA ALA A 356 15.98 15.56 -15.05
C ALA A 356 16.05 16.01 -16.53
N GLY A 357 17.07 16.79 -16.87
CA GLY A 357 17.14 17.47 -18.17
C GLY A 357 16.97 16.51 -19.35
N ARG A 358 16.11 16.87 -20.31
CA ARG A 358 16.05 16.21 -21.63
C ARG A 358 17.43 16.26 -22.27
N GLN A 359 18.15 15.15 -22.31
CA GLN A 359 19.23 15.00 -23.29
C GLN A 359 18.61 14.75 -24.67
N PRO A 360 18.96 15.53 -25.70
CA PRO A 360 18.56 15.20 -27.06
C PRO A 360 19.16 13.84 -27.43
N ALA A 361 18.33 12.98 -28.05
CA ALA A 361 18.69 11.64 -28.47
C ALA A 361 20.00 11.65 -29.27
N ARG A 362 21.09 11.18 -28.67
CA ARG A 362 22.33 10.89 -29.40
C ARG A 362 22.26 9.49 -29.98
N SER A 363 22.57 9.42 -31.26
CA SER A 363 22.61 8.25 -32.11
C SER A 363 23.41 7.09 -31.48
N ARG A 364 22.91 5.87 -31.69
CA ARG A 364 23.53 4.61 -31.27
C ARG A 364 24.94 4.48 -31.84
N GLY A 365 25.94 4.57 -30.97
CA GLY A 365 27.33 4.17 -31.20
C GLY A 365 27.74 3.05 -30.23
N ARG A 366 28.45 2.05 -30.75
CA ARG A 366 28.94 0.82 -30.11
C ARG A 366 29.51 1.01 -28.68
N PRO A 367 29.39 0.00 -27.78
CA PRO A 367 30.01 0.06 -26.47
C PRO A 367 31.50 -0.30 -26.58
N ASP A 368 32.37 0.58 -26.12
CA ASP A 368 33.76 0.24 -25.83
C ASP A 368 34.08 0.49 -24.35
N ARG A 369 34.73 -0.54 -23.79
CA ARG A 369 35.33 -0.76 -22.45
C ARG A 369 35.17 0.33 -21.38
N ALA A 370 34.50 -0.05 -20.29
CA ALA A 370 34.40 0.70 -19.04
C ALA A 370 35.75 0.76 -18.30
N ASP A 371 36.22 1.98 -18.10
CA ASP A 371 37.34 2.33 -17.23
C ASP A 371 36.80 2.52 -15.80
N TYR A 372 37.06 1.57 -14.90
CA TYR A 372 36.71 1.67 -13.49
C TYR A 372 37.78 2.48 -12.77
N SER A 373 37.55 3.78 -12.55
CA SER A 373 38.33 4.55 -11.59
C SER A 373 37.47 5.25 -10.52
N ALA A 374 37.69 4.78 -9.29
CA ALA A 374 37.63 5.50 -8.00
C ALA A 374 36.28 6.04 -7.48
N ALA A 375 35.46 5.16 -6.89
CA ALA A 375 34.61 5.55 -5.76
C ALA A 375 35.46 5.56 -4.46
N ARG A 376 35.49 6.69 -3.75
CA ARG A 376 36.19 6.84 -2.46
C ARG A 376 35.41 6.10 -1.36
N PRO A 377 36.03 5.24 -0.54
CA PRO A 377 35.34 4.61 0.58
C PRO A 377 35.10 5.64 1.70
N HIS A 378 33.87 5.65 2.23
CA HIS A 378 33.55 6.35 3.47
C HIS A 378 34.18 5.59 4.65
N SER A 379 35.07 6.25 5.39
CA SER A 379 35.64 5.72 6.63
C SER A 379 35.11 6.53 7.83
N SER A 380 34.35 5.90 8.71
CA SER A 380 34.02 6.44 10.04
C SER A 380 35.09 5.99 11.03
N ARG A 381 35.86 6.95 11.57
CA ARG A 381 36.82 6.71 12.66
C ARG A 381 36.10 6.73 14.00
N PHE A 382 36.09 5.62 14.72
CA PHE A 382 35.81 5.61 16.15
C PHE A 382 37.12 5.83 16.94
N GLN A 383 37.12 6.78 17.87
CA GLN A 383 38.27 7.00 18.74
C GLN A 383 38.45 5.79 19.67
N LYS A 384 39.53 5.03 19.44
CA LYS A 384 40.06 3.91 20.24
C LYS A 384 39.19 2.64 20.22
N GLY A 385 39.23 1.90 19.11
CA GLY A 385 38.69 0.53 18.96
C GLY A 385 39.17 -0.12 17.63
N PRO A 386 39.04 -1.45 17.45
CA PRO A 386 39.58 -2.15 16.28
C PRO A 386 38.98 -1.64 14.96
N TRP A 387 39.81 -1.64 13.90
CA TRP A 387 39.40 -1.21 12.57
C TRP A 387 38.45 -2.24 11.95
N THR A 388 37.25 -1.80 11.58
CA THR A 388 36.34 -2.50 10.67
C THR A 388 36.24 -1.71 9.38
N GLY A 389 36.61 -2.33 8.26
CA GLY A 389 36.54 -1.73 6.93
C GLY A 389 35.74 -2.61 5.97
N LEU A 390 34.88 -1.99 5.17
CA LEU A 390 34.22 -2.62 4.03
C LEU A 390 35.07 -2.38 2.79
N MET A 391 35.53 -3.45 2.14
CA MET A 391 36.17 -3.36 0.82
C MET A 391 35.25 -3.91 -0.26
N LEU A 392 35.18 -3.15 -1.36
CA LEU A 392 34.43 -3.46 -2.56
C LEU A 392 35.30 -4.37 -3.44
N ASN A 393 34.89 -5.63 -3.60
CA ASN A 393 35.51 -6.55 -4.55
C ASN A 393 34.47 -6.91 -5.63
N GLY A 394 34.24 -5.97 -6.54
CA GLY A 394 33.34 -6.15 -7.69
C GLY A 394 31.85 -6.26 -7.35
N PRO A 395 30.98 -6.28 -8.37
CA PRO A 395 29.53 -6.35 -8.18
C PRO A 395 29.09 -7.82 -8.02
N PRO A 396 28.23 -8.21 -7.06
CA PRO A 396 27.82 -7.63 -5.79
C PRO A 396 28.35 -8.51 -4.63
N THR A 397 29.53 -8.24 -4.11
CA THR A 397 30.10 -9.01 -2.98
C THR A 397 30.78 -8.09 -1.96
N PHE A 398 30.37 -8.20 -0.70
CA PHE A 398 31.00 -7.53 0.44
C PHE A 398 31.70 -8.55 1.33
N SER A 399 32.92 -8.24 1.79
CA SER A 399 33.63 -9.04 2.79
C SER A 399 33.84 -8.19 4.04
N LEU A 400 33.42 -8.72 5.20
CA LEU A 400 33.65 -8.09 6.49
C LEU A 400 34.97 -8.63 7.07
N HIS A 401 35.93 -7.75 7.34
CA HIS A 401 37.18 -8.12 8.00
C HIS A 401 37.29 -7.43 9.35
N SER A 402 37.63 -8.19 10.40
CA SER A 402 38.06 -7.66 11.69
C SER A 402 39.47 -8.18 11.98
N SER A 403 40.43 -7.30 12.23
CA SER A 403 41.78 -7.67 12.70
C SER A 403 41.98 -7.20 14.13
N THR A 404 42.24 -8.13 15.05
CA THR A 404 42.60 -7.85 16.44
C THR A 404 44.12 -7.91 16.58
N LEU A 405 44.79 -6.76 16.66
CA LEU A 405 46.21 -6.69 17.05
C LEU A 405 46.30 -6.59 18.57
N GLY A 406 46.49 -7.72 19.25
CA GLY A 406 46.69 -7.77 20.71
C GLY A 406 48.16 -7.66 21.09
N ARG A 407 48.55 -6.62 21.84
CA ARG A 407 49.65 -6.72 22.82
C ARG A 407 49.08 -7.23 24.13
N ILE A 408 49.77 -8.20 24.72
CA ILE A 408 49.38 -8.93 25.93
C ILE A 408 49.09 -7.95 27.08
N TRP A 409 47.88 -7.98 27.61
CA TRP A 409 47.57 -7.44 28.94
C TRP A 409 46.95 -8.55 29.78
N ARG A 410 47.65 -8.91 30.87
CA ARG A 410 47.13 -9.77 31.93
C ARG A 410 46.26 -8.91 32.84
N GLY A 411 45.02 -9.31 33.06
CA GLY A 411 44.25 -8.86 34.24
C GLY A 411 42.81 -8.45 33.96
N LYS A 412 41.92 -9.19 34.62
CA LYS A 412 40.49 -8.97 34.89
C LYS A 412 39.53 -9.00 33.69
N GLU A 413 38.56 -9.90 33.82
CA GLU A 413 37.35 -9.98 32.99
C GLU A 413 36.71 -8.59 32.89
N GLY A 414 36.62 -8.09 31.66
CA GLY A 414 35.78 -6.95 31.31
C GLY A 414 34.72 -7.46 30.35
N THR A 415 33.47 -7.50 30.81
CA THR A 415 32.31 -7.60 29.91
C THR A 415 32.28 -6.34 29.05
N ALA A 416 32.60 -6.46 27.76
CA ALA A 416 32.36 -5.40 26.80
C ALA A 416 30.91 -5.53 26.29
N SER A 417 30.02 -4.69 26.80
CA SER A 417 28.71 -4.46 26.20
C SER A 417 28.87 -3.49 25.03
N ALA A 418 28.62 -3.96 23.81
CA ALA A 418 28.43 -3.08 22.66
C ALA A 418 26.95 -2.68 22.61
N MET A 419 26.65 -1.43 22.99
CA MET A 419 25.35 -0.83 22.69
C MET A 419 25.41 -0.24 21.28
N SER A 420 24.68 -0.83 20.33
CA SER A 420 24.38 -0.19 19.07
C SER A 420 23.20 0.77 19.26
N TRP A 421 23.44 2.07 19.14
CA TRP A 421 22.36 3.03 18.96
C TRP A 421 22.01 3.07 17.47
N SER A 422 21.02 2.28 17.08
CA SER A 422 20.33 2.43 15.79
C SER A 422 19.03 3.20 16.04
N ALA A 423 18.89 4.34 15.38
CA ALA A 423 17.66 5.12 15.39
C ALA A 423 16.57 4.40 14.57
N SER A 424 15.84 3.48 15.21
CA SER A 424 14.42 3.16 14.95
C SER A 424 13.93 2.18 16.04
N TRP A 425 13.10 2.67 16.96
CA TRP A 425 12.10 1.84 17.66
C TRP A 425 11.08 1.40 16.60
N GLU A 426 10.64 0.15 16.45
CA GLU A 426 9.92 -0.66 17.44
C GLU A 426 10.02 -2.16 17.04
N ALA A 427 10.78 -2.97 17.79
CA ALA A 427 10.67 -4.43 17.89
C ALA A 427 11.69 -4.95 18.91
N ALA A 428 11.50 -4.64 20.18
CA ALA A 428 12.37 -5.15 21.24
C ALA A 428 11.58 -5.53 22.49
N ILE A 429 10.82 -6.63 22.41
CA ILE A 429 10.41 -7.38 23.62
C ILE A 429 10.57 -8.89 23.36
N ARG A 430 11.48 -9.47 24.17
CA ARG A 430 11.58 -10.88 24.62
C ARG A 430 12.02 -11.97 23.62
N LEU A 431 13.31 -12.28 23.68
CA LEU A 431 13.81 -13.66 23.56
C LEU A 431 14.83 -13.92 24.67
N ALA A 432 14.33 -14.05 25.90
CA ALA A 432 15.03 -14.72 26.99
C ALA A 432 14.23 -15.97 27.35
N SER A 433 14.55 -17.08 26.69
CA SER A 433 14.48 -18.47 27.18
C SER A 433 14.34 -19.44 26.01
N SER A 434 15.45 -19.98 25.53
CA SER A 434 15.52 -21.43 25.41
C SER A 434 16.94 -21.86 25.68
N THR A 435 17.10 -22.46 26.85
CA THR A 435 18.24 -23.21 27.29
C THR A 435 18.42 -24.40 26.35
N SER A 436 19.58 -24.52 25.72
CA SER A 436 20.10 -25.81 25.27
C SER A 436 21.58 -25.84 25.58
N VAL A 437 21.85 -26.39 26.75
CA VAL A 437 23.18 -26.76 27.22
C VAL A 437 23.69 -27.89 26.33
N SER A 438 24.87 -27.73 25.77
CA SER A 438 25.69 -28.84 25.28
C SER A 438 27.14 -28.54 25.63
N THR A 439 27.54 -29.02 26.80
CA THR A 439 28.92 -29.10 27.25
C THR A 439 29.68 -30.05 26.33
N LEU A 440 30.71 -29.56 25.66
CA LEU A 440 31.77 -30.40 25.09
C LEU A 440 33.10 -29.78 25.50
N SER A 441 33.79 -30.52 26.37
CA SER A 441 35.14 -30.24 26.80
C SER A 441 36.13 -30.74 25.74
N SER A 442 37.04 -29.89 25.30
CA SER A 442 38.34 -30.34 24.80
C SER A 442 39.39 -29.27 25.06
N ARG A 443 40.47 -29.70 25.74
CA ARG A 443 41.63 -28.90 26.09
C ARG A 443 42.44 -28.55 24.84
N SER A 444 43.10 -27.40 24.94
CA SER A 444 44.31 -26.95 24.25
C SER A 444 44.23 -26.54 22.77
N SER A 445 44.88 -25.39 22.54
CA SER A 445 45.29 -24.72 21.29
C SER A 445 44.21 -24.13 20.39
N SER A 446 43.94 -22.84 20.63
CA SER A 446 43.55 -21.77 19.68
C SER A 446 42.55 -22.10 18.55
N PRO A 447 41.31 -21.60 18.62
CA PRO A 447 40.46 -21.45 17.44
C PRO A 447 40.53 -20.01 16.90
N GLY A 448 41.03 -19.84 15.68
CA GLY A 448 40.62 -18.73 14.83
C GLY A 448 39.40 -19.18 14.04
N THR A 449 38.22 -18.62 14.31
CA THR A 449 37.00 -18.92 13.54
C THR A 449 37.03 -18.12 12.25
N PHE A 450 37.20 -18.78 11.09
CA PHE A 450 36.90 -18.18 9.80
C PHE A 450 35.48 -18.57 9.38
N ALA A 451 34.55 -17.62 9.43
CA ALA A 451 33.24 -17.78 8.81
C ALA A 451 33.31 -17.28 7.36
N ARG A 452 33.05 -18.17 6.39
CA ARG A 452 32.91 -17.79 4.99
C ARG A 452 31.45 -17.95 4.59
N ALA A 453 30.68 -16.86 4.62
CA ALA A 453 29.34 -16.84 4.09
C ALA A 453 29.41 -16.64 2.56
N LYS A 454 28.81 -17.54 1.80
CA LYS A 454 28.66 -17.42 0.34
C LYS A 454 27.17 -17.16 0.06
N LEU A 455 26.84 -15.98 -0.43
CA LEU A 455 25.51 -15.69 -0.98
C LEU A 455 25.38 -16.44 -2.32
N MET A 456 24.36 -17.28 -2.45
CA MET A 456 23.97 -17.85 -3.75
C MET A 456 22.83 -17.01 -4.35
N PRO A 457 22.88 -16.63 -5.63
CA PRO A 457 21.82 -15.88 -6.26
C PRO A 457 20.94 -16.84 -7.06
N GLU A 458 19.84 -17.32 -6.50
CA GLU A 458 18.71 -17.82 -7.29
C GLU A 458 17.42 -17.64 -6.46
N LEU A 459 16.43 -16.94 -7.05
CA LEU A 459 15.06 -16.60 -6.60
C LEU A 459 14.81 -15.19 -6.01
N PRO A 460 13.69 -14.54 -6.38
CA PRO A 460 13.47 -13.10 -6.24
C PRO A 460 13.07 -12.74 -4.79
N PHE A 461 13.87 -11.88 -4.17
CA PHE A 461 13.67 -11.41 -2.80
C PHE A 461 12.60 -10.32 -2.72
N ALA A 462 11.48 -10.64 -2.07
CA ALA A 462 10.80 -9.71 -1.18
C ALA A 462 11.01 -10.22 0.26
N SER A 463 11.72 -9.42 1.05
CA SER A 463 11.68 -9.38 2.53
C SER A 463 11.46 -10.70 3.30
N VAL A 464 12.55 -11.34 3.73
CA VAL A 464 12.85 -11.81 5.10
C VAL A 464 14.11 -12.68 5.00
N GLY A 465 15.14 -12.34 5.79
CA GLY A 465 16.41 -13.06 5.81
C GLY A 465 16.24 -14.45 6.41
N MET A 466 16.35 -15.50 5.59
CA MET A 466 16.72 -16.82 6.08
C MET A 466 18.23 -16.86 6.28
N PHE A 467 18.67 -16.99 7.53
CA PHE A 467 20.00 -17.52 7.83
C PHE A 467 19.88 -19.03 8.00
N LEU A 468 20.50 -19.80 7.10
CA LEU A 468 20.74 -21.22 7.30
C LEU A 468 22.11 -21.38 7.98
N GLU A 469 22.10 -21.81 9.24
CA GLU A 469 23.32 -22.18 9.96
C GLU A 469 23.77 -23.56 9.46
N SER A 470 24.62 -23.62 8.44
CA SER A 470 25.24 -24.88 8.03
C SER A 470 26.42 -25.21 8.95
N LYS A 471 26.20 -26.06 9.96
CA LYS A 471 27.29 -26.67 10.73
C LYS A 471 28.02 -27.70 9.84
N LEU A 472 29.15 -27.30 9.27
CA LEU A 472 30.12 -28.25 8.71
C LEU A 472 31.06 -28.70 9.82
N ALA A 473 30.88 -29.93 10.29
CA ALA A 473 31.88 -30.61 11.11
C ALA A 473 33.00 -31.10 10.18
N LEU A 474 34.16 -30.42 10.21
CA LEU A 474 35.39 -30.96 9.63
C LEU A 474 36.13 -31.72 10.71
N SER A 475 36.12 -33.05 10.65
CA SER A 475 37.07 -33.87 11.39
C SER A 475 38.46 -33.65 10.80
N ALA A 476 39.43 -33.29 11.65
CA ALA A 476 40.83 -33.30 11.27
C ALA A 476 41.25 -34.74 10.93
N GLY A 477 41.49 -35.02 9.64
CA GLY A 477 42.30 -36.16 9.25
C GLY A 477 43.76 -35.85 9.57
N SER A 478 44.35 -36.62 10.46
CA SER A 478 45.81 -36.75 10.60
C SER A 478 46.30 -37.83 9.64
N GLY A 479 47.24 -37.48 8.76
CA GLY A 479 47.91 -38.42 7.83
C GLY A 479 47.75 -38.02 6.38
#